data_AF-A0A1M5B7N7-F1
#
_entry.id   AF-A0A1M5B7N7-F1
#
_cell.length_a   1.000
_cell.length_b   1.000
_cell.length_c   1.000
_cell.angle_alpha   90.00
_cell.angle_beta   90.00
_cell.angle_gamma   90.00
#
_symmetry.space_group_name_H-M   'P 1'
#
loop_
_entity.id
_entity.type
_entity.pdbx_description
1 polymer ?
#
loop_
_entity_poly.entity_id
_entity_poly.type
_entity_poly.pdbx_seq_one_letter_code
_entity_poly.pdbx_strand_id
1 'polypeptide(L)'
;MLTAVALLIVGLILLVWSADRLVFGSAALARNVGISPLVIGMTIIAMGSSAPEMMVSATAALANKTDTAVGNILGSNIANIALILGITALIKPLSINSELLRRELPFMIGVTLLSGVILWDGHLGFYEGVLLFVVFAIFILAMLKISRSESNQKDRLLAEQESEVPEGINSKIALFWVIVGLILLPLSAEILVDNAVIIAKYFGMSDLVIGLTIIAIGTSLPELAASLAGVLKGEDDMAVGNIIGSNVFNILAVMGIPGILNPSIISEHAMGRDFWVMLGLSLLLVLMALGKSRSINRIEGFILFAIFIIYQTYLFMNMGA
;
A
#
# COMPACT_ATOMS: atom_id res chain seq x y z
N MET A 1 -5.02 23.92 16.22
CA MET A 1 -5.76 23.27 15.12
C MET A 1 -5.18 23.62 13.75
N LEU A 2 -5.21 24.90 13.32
CA LEU A 2 -4.69 25.30 12.00
C LEU A 2 -3.24 24.85 11.77
N THR A 3 -2.36 25.04 12.76
CA THR A 3 -0.96 24.58 12.71
C THR A 3 -0.86 23.06 12.50
N ALA A 4 -1.70 22.27 13.17
CA ALA A 4 -1.68 20.82 13.05
C ALA A 4 -2.12 20.37 11.65
N VAL A 5 -3.17 20.99 11.09
CA VAL A 5 -3.61 20.72 9.71
C VAL A 5 -2.52 21.10 8.71
N ALA A 6 -1.88 22.26 8.88
CA ALA A 6 -0.79 22.68 8.01
C ALA A 6 0.41 21.72 8.07
N LEU A 7 0.82 21.33 9.28
CA LEU A 7 1.92 20.37 9.47
C LEU A 7 1.57 18.97 8.96
N LEU A 8 0.31 18.52 9.09
CA LEU A 8 -0.13 17.27 8.50
C LEU A 8 0.00 17.28 6.97
N ILE A 9 -0.44 18.36 6.31
CA ILE A 9 -0.33 18.50 4.85
C ILE A 9 1.15 18.56 4.42
N VAL A 10 1.97 19.35 5.13
CA VAL A 10 3.42 19.43 4.84
C VAL A 10 4.11 18.09 5.07
N GLY A 11 3.79 17.40 6.17
CA GLY A 11 4.29 16.07 6.48
C GLY A 11 3.95 15.08 5.37
N LEU A 12 2.70 15.09 4.90
CA LEU A 12 2.29 14.22 3.80
C LEU A 12 3.03 14.51 2.49
N ILE A 13 3.14 15.77 2.09
CA ILE A 13 3.87 16.16 0.88
C ILE A 13 5.33 15.71 0.96
N LEU A 14 5.99 15.96 2.11
CA LEU A 14 7.37 15.57 2.32
C LEU A 14 7.54 14.05 2.36
N LEU A 15 6.58 13.31 2.94
CA LEU A 15 6.59 11.85 3.01
C LEU A 15 6.57 11.23 1.61
N VAL A 16 5.59 11.64 0.80
CA VAL A 16 5.45 11.17 -0.59
C VAL A 16 6.67 11.54 -1.42
N TRP A 17 7.11 12.80 -1.34
CA TRP A 17 8.26 13.26 -2.11
C TRP A 17 9.56 12.56 -1.70
N SER A 18 9.79 12.36 -0.40
CA SER A 18 11.00 11.68 0.07
C SER A 18 11.01 10.19 -0.26
N ALA A 19 9.85 9.52 -0.22
CA ALA A 19 9.69 8.14 -0.69
C ALA A 19 10.07 8.03 -2.18
N ASP A 20 9.50 8.89 -3.04
CA ASP A 20 9.81 8.93 -4.48
C ASP A 20 11.34 9.10 -4.72
N ARG A 21 11.98 10.03 -4.00
CA ARG A 21 13.44 10.25 -4.14
C ARG A 21 14.26 9.07 -3.63
N LEU A 22 13.84 8.42 -2.55
CA LEU A 22 14.50 7.24 -2.02
C LEU A 22 14.46 6.10 -3.03
N VAL A 23 13.29 5.85 -3.63
CA VAL A 23 13.06 4.80 -4.62
C VAL A 23 13.85 5.08 -5.88
N PHE A 24 13.76 6.31 -6.40
CA PHE A 24 14.52 6.76 -7.57
C PHE A 24 16.04 6.56 -7.39
N GLY A 25 16.59 7.02 -6.25
CA GLY A 25 18.01 6.87 -5.94
C GLY A 25 18.41 5.40 -5.79
N SER A 26 17.58 4.60 -5.11
CA SER A 26 17.85 3.18 -4.87
C SER A 26 17.82 2.37 -6.17
N ALA A 27 16.84 2.62 -7.03
CA ALA A 27 16.72 1.98 -8.34
C ALA A 27 17.90 2.33 -9.25
N ALA A 28 18.31 3.60 -9.29
CA ALA A 28 19.47 4.06 -10.04
C ALA A 28 20.78 3.43 -9.54
N LEU A 29 20.99 3.35 -8.21
CA LEU A 29 22.18 2.69 -7.65
C LEU A 29 22.20 1.19 -7.97
N ALA A 30 21.07 0.51 -7.80
CA ALA A 30 20.92 -0.92 -8.10
C ALA A 30 21.28 -1.22 -9.56
N ARG A 31 20.80 -0.38 -10.50
CA ARG A 31 21.14 -0.49 -11.91
C ARG A 31 22.63 -0.28 -12.16
N ASN A 32 23.24 0.72 -11.53
CA ASN A 32 24.65 1.05 -11.72
C ASN A 32 25.60 -0.06 -11.20
N VAL A 33 25.15 -0.89 -10.26
CA VAL A 33 25.90 -2.07 -9.79
C VAL A 33 25.59 -3.35 -10.56
N GLY A 34 24.80 -3.26 -11.65
CA GLY A 34 24.54 -4.37 -12.57
C GLY A 34 23.33 -5.24 -12.22
N ILE A 35 22.44 -4.81 -11.32
CA ILE A 35 21.17 -5.48 -11.10
C ILE A 35 20.27 -5.25 -12.31
N SER A 36 19.61 -6.30 -12.79
CA SER A 36 18.76 -6.19 -13.98
C SER A 36 17.54 -5.29 -13.73
N PRO A 37 17.12 -4.47 -14.71
CA PRO A 37 15.93 -3.61 -14.60
C PRO A 37 14.69 -4.37 -14.14
N LEU A 38 14.49 -5.59 -14.64
CA LEU A 38 13.40 -6.48 -14.24
C LEU A 38 13.38 -6.76 -12.72
N VAL A 39 14.54 -7.05 -12.11
CA VAL A 39 14.62 -7.28 -10.65
C VAL A 39 14.35 -5.99 -9.89
N ILE A 40 14.86 -4.86 -10.38
CA ILE A 40 14.65 -3.54 -9.75
C ILE A 40 13.16 -3.17 -9.77
N GLY A 41 12.48 -3.36 -10.90
CA GLY A 41 11.04 -3.10 -11.05
C GLY A 41 10.19 -3.91 -10.08
N MET A 42 10.42 -5.22 -10.02
CA MET A 42 9.67 -6.13 -9.14
C MET A 42 10.01 -6.00 -7.65
N THR A 43 11.10 -5.33 -7.29
CA THR A 43 11.54 -5.22 -5.89
C THR A 43 11.55 -3.78 -5.42
N ILE A 44 12.55 -2.98 -5.83
CA ILE A 44 12.75 -1.62 -5.33
C ILE A 44 11.57 -0.72 -5.71
N ILE A 45 11.10 -0.78 -6.96
CA ILE A 45 9.97 0.06 -7.39
C ILE A 45 8.67 -0.43 -6.75
N ALA A 46 8.39 -1.73 -6.78
CA ALA A 46 7.20 -2.31 -6.17
C ALA A 46 7.12 -2.13 -4.64
N MET A 47 8.22 -2.25 -3.91
CA MET A 47 8.29 -1.94 -2.47
C MET A 47 8.22 -0.42 -2.23
N GLY A 48 8.73 0.34 -3.19
CA GLY A 48 8.87 1.77 -3.10
C GLY A 48 7.56 2.53 -3.01
N SER A 49 6.51 2.04 -3.69
CA SER A 49 5.17 2.63 -3.59
C SER A 49 4.63 2.57 -2.16
N SER A 50 4.87 1.47 -1.44
CA SER A 50 4.42 1.28 -0.05
C SER A 50 5.40 1.79 1.01
N ALA A 51 6.47 2.50 0.62
CA ALA A 51 7.43 3.06 1.56
C ALA A 51 6.81 4.09 2.54
N PRO A 52 5.88 4.97 2.12
CA PRO A 52 5.14 5.85 3.03
C PRO A 52 4.40 5.06 4.12
N GLU A 53 3.64 4.02 3.74
CA GLU A 53 2.90 3.15 4.65
C GLU A 53 3.82 2.44 5.64
N MET A 54 4.92 1.84 5.14
CA MET A 54 5.93 1.20 5.99
C MET A 54 6.47 2.17 7.03
N MET A 55 6.84 3.38 6.62
CA MET A 55 7.42 4.37 7.53
C MET A 55 6.40 4.87 8.56
N VAL A 56 5.18 5.17 8.12
CA VAL A 56 4.11 5.66 9.01
C VAL A 56 3.72 4.58 10.03
N SER A 57 3.56 3.32 9.61
CA SER A 57 3.26 2.21 10.50
C SER A 57 4.42 1.92 11.46
N ALA A 58 5.68 2.03 11.01
CA ALA A 58 6.85 1.91 11.88
C ALA A 58 6.86 3.02 12.95
N THR A 59 6.68 4.28 12.56
CA THR A 59 6.67 5.43 13.46
C THR A 59 5.53 5.35 14.47
N ALA A 60 4.34 4.96 14.03
CA ALA A 60 3.20 4.76 14.93
C ALA A 60 3.46 3.64 15.95
N ALA A 61 4.03 2.51 15.53
CA ALA A 61 4.40 1.42 16.43
C ALA A 61 5.47 1.84 17.45
N LEU A 62 6.52 2.55 17.01
CA LEU A 62 7.56 3.08 17.90
C LEU A 62 7.01 4.10 18.90
N ALA A 63 5.92 4.79 18.55
CA ALA A 63 5.20 5.70 19.43
C ALA A 63 4.18 5.00 20.35
N ASN A 64 4.16 3.65 20.41
CA ASN A 64 3.17 2.84 21.15
C ASN A 64 1.72 3.05 20.69
N LYS A 65 1.52 3.33 19.39
CA LYS A 65 0.20 3.53 18.76
C LYS A 65 -0.06 2.42 17.72
N THR A 66 -0.01 1.17 18.16
CA THR A 66 -0.15 0.01 17.26
C THR A 66 -1.49 -0.01 16.52
N ASP A 67 -2.58 0.43 17.16
CA ASP A 67 -3.88 0.59 16.49
C ASP A 67 -3.85 1.56 15.32
N THR A 68 -3.07 2.65 15.42
CA THR A 68 -2.87 3.57 14.30
C THR A 68 -2.10 2.91 13.15
N ALA A 69 -1.09 2.10 13.46
CA ALA A 69 -0.34 1.35 12.46
C ALA A 69 -1.23 0.31 11.75
N VAL A 70 -2.01 -0.47 12.50
CA VAL A 70 -2.95 -1.46 11.96
C VAL A 70 -4.07 -0.79 11.17
N GLY A 71 -4.62 0.32 11.68
CA GLY A 71 -5.59 1.13 10.97
C GLY A 71 -5.05 1.68 9.65
N ASN A 72 -3.79 2.13 9.62
CA ASN A 72 -3.13 2.54 8.38
C ASN A 72 -3.12 1.39 7.35
N ILE A 73 -2.73 0.19 7.78
CA ILE A 73 -2.64 -0.98 6.88
C ILE A 73 -4.01 -1.40 6.32
N LEU A 74 -4.98 -1.61 7.21
CA LEU A 74 -6.33 -2.02 6.81
C LEU A 74 -7.00 -0.93 5.97
N GLY A 75 -6.84 0.33 6.39
CA GLY A 75 -7.37 1.49 5.71
C GLY A 75 -6.79 1.66 4.32
N SER A 76 -5.47 1.53 4.15
CA SER A 76 -4.81 1.64 2.84
C SER A 76 -5.27 0.53 1.91
N ASN A 77 -5.45 -0.70 2.39
CA ASN A 77 -5.97 -1.78 1.56
C ASN A 77 -7.41 -1.56 1.11
N ILE A 78 -8.25 -1.05 2.02
CA ILE A 78 -9.63 -0.65 1.72
C ILE A 78 -9.64 0.51 0.73
N ALA A 79 -8.80 1.53 0.93
CA ALA A 79 -8.70 2.69 0.06
C ALA A 79 -8.20 2.28 -1.34
N ASN A 80 -7.16 1.47 -1.44
CA ASN A 80 -6.63 0.98 -2.70
C ASN A 80 -7.71 0.30 -3.54
N ILE A 81 -8.52 -0.58 -2.95
CA ILE A 81 -9.57 -1.29 -3.67
C ILE A 81 -10.81 -0.40 -3.90
N ALA A 82 -11.34 0.22 -2.86
CA ALA A 82 -12.64 0.87 -2.94
C ALA A 82 -12.55 2.30 -3.48
N LEU A 83 -11.55 3.07 -3.03
CA LEU A 83 -11.34 4.44 -3.48
C LEU A 83 -10.55 4.50 -4.79
N ILE A 84 -9.36 3.91 -4.83
CA ILE A 84 -8.42 4.13 -5.94
C ILE A 84 -8.87 3.38 -7.20
N LEU A 85 -9.08 2.06 -7.13
CA LEU A 85 -9.66 1.33 -8.27
C LEU A 85 -11.04 1.88 -8.63
N GLY A 86 -11.86 2.23 -7.64
CA GLY A 86 -13.18 2.82 -7.84
C GLY A 86 -13.15 4.07 -8.73
N ILE A 87 -12.37 5.09 -8.33
CA ILE A 87 -12.21 6.34 -9.08
C ILE A 87 -11.57 6.08 -10.45
N THR A 88 -10.53 5.25 -10.49
CA THR A 88 -9.80 4.98 -11.73
C THR A 88 -10.70 4.30 -12.76
N ALA A 89 -11.50 3.31 -12.35
CA ALA A 89 -12.47 2.61 -13.20
C ALA A 89 -13.65 3.50 -13.64
N LEU A 90 -14.07 4.47 -12.81
CA LEU A 90 -15.07 5.49 -13.18
C LEU A 90 -14.58 6.36 -14.34
N ILE A 91 -13.31 6.75 -14.33
CA ILE A 91 -12.70 7.55 -15.40
C ILE A 91 -12.59 6.71 -16.67
N LYS A 92 -11.95 5.54 -16.58
CA LYS A 92 -11.75 4.64 -17.72
C LYS A 92 -11.84 3.18 -17.26
N PRO A 93 -12.65 2.33 -17.94
CA PRO A 93 -12.69 0.89 -17.65
C PRO A 93 -11.30 0.27 -17.69
N LEU A 94 -10.99 -0.56 -16.70
CA LEU A 94 -9.67 -1.16 -16.51
C LEU A 94 -9.64 -2.57 -17.10
N SER A 95 -8.84 -2.79 -18.13
CA SER A 95 -8.66 -4.13 -18.70
C SER A 95 -7.54 -4.89 -17.99
N ILE A 96 -7.78 -6.16 -17.64
CA ILE A 96 -6.80 -7.01 -16.95
C ILE A 96 -6.32 -8.08 -17.91
N ASN A 97 -5.21 -7.81 -18.58
CA ASN A 97 -4.64 -8.68 -19.60
C ASN A 97 -3.43 -9.47 -19.07
N SER A 98 -2.71 -8.95 -18.08
CA SER A 98 -1.57 -9.64 -17.47
C SER A 98 -1.98 -10.99 -16.88
N GLU A 99 -1.17 -12.02 -17.14
CA GLU A 99 -1.35 -13.32 -16.50
C GLU A 99 -0.82 -13.32 -15.08
N LEU A 100 0.22 -12.53 -14.83
CA LEU A 100 0.80 -12.33 -13.51
C LEU A 100 -0.25 -11.77 -12.54
N LEU A 101 -0.99 -10.73 -12.93
CA LEU A 101 -2.09 -10.17 -12.13
C LEU A 101 -3.17 -11.20 -11.80
N ARG A 102 -3.51 -12.04 -12.77
CA ARG A 102 -4.51 -13.10 -12.58
C ARG A 102 -4.05 -14.18 -11.60
N ARG A 103 -2.73 -14.35 -11.42
CA ARG A 103 -2.14 -15.23 -10.39
C ARG A 103 -2.01 -14.50 -9.05
N GLU A 104 -1.72 -13.20 -9.05
CA GLU A 104 -1.60 -12.40 -7.82
C GLU A 104 -2.94 -12.18 -7.12
N LEU A 105 -4.05 -12.07 -7.85
CA LEU A 105 -5.39 -11.88 -7.28
C LEU A 105 -5.80 -12.98 -6.27
N PRO A 106 -5.74 -14.29 -6.61
CA PRO A 106 -5.96 -15.35 -5.63
C PRO A 106 -4.94 -15.35 -4.49
N PHE A 107 -3.69 -14.99 -4.77
CA PHE A 107 -2.65 -14.90 -3.74
C PHE A 107 -2.96 -13.80 -2.73
N MET A 108 -3.44 -12.63 -3.18
CA MET A 108 -3.92 -11.55 -2.34
C MET A 108 -5.01 -12.04 -1.38
N ILE A 109 -5.98 -12.82 -1.86
CA ILE A 109 -6.99 -13.44 -0.96
C ILE A 109 -6.35 -14.39 0.04
N GLY A 110 -5.39 -15.21 -0.41
CA GLY A 110 -4.67 -16.13 0.46
C GLY A 110 -3.96 -15.41 1.61
N VAL A 111 -3.27 -14.30 1.33
CA VAL A 111 -2.57 -13.52 2.36
C VAL A 111 -3.53 -12.75 3.26
N THR A 112 -4.65 -12.24 2.73
CA THR A 112 -5.73 -11.63 3.52
C THR A 112 -6.34 -12.64 4.48
N LEU A 113 -6.61 -13.88 4.04
CA LEU A 113 -7.12 -14.92 4.93
C LEU A 113 -6.08 -15.35 5.96
N LEU A 114 -4.81 -15.46 5.55
CA LEU A 114 -3.71 -15.77 6.45
C LEU A 114 -3.60 -14.73 7.57
N SER A 115 -3.63 -13.43 7.26
CA SER A 115 -3.60 -12.39 8.28
C SER A 115 -4.82 -12.45 9.20
N GLY A 116 -6.00 -12.78 8.66
CA GLY A 116 -7.20 -12.99 9.46
C GLY A 116 -7.09 -14.13 10.47
N VAL A 117 -6.47 -15.24 10.07
CA VAL A 117 -6.22 -16.39 10.96
C VAL A 117 -5.19 -16.05 12.03
N ILE A 118 -4.09 -15.41 11.63
CA ILE A 118 -2.99 -15.04 12.53
C ILE A 118 -3.44 -14.04 13.59
N LEU A 119 -4.32 -13.10 13.23
CA LEU A 119 -4.78 -12.03 14.12
C LEU A 119 -6.15 -12.30 14.73
N TRP A 120 -6.67 -13.53 14.63
CA TRP A 120 -8.03 -13.86 15.04
C TRP A 120 -8.31 -13.58 16.53
N ASP A 121 -7.30 -13.73 17.38
CA ASP A 121 -7.37 -13.47 18.82
C ASP A 121 -7.24 -11.99 19.19
N GLY A 122 -7.10 -11.09 18.20
CA GLY A 122 -6.90 -9.67 18.41
C GLY A 122 -5.51 -9.32 18.95
N HIS A 123 -4.52 -10.20 18.76
CA HIS A 123 -3.14 -9.94 19.16
C HIS A 123 -2.21 -9.90 17.94
N LEU A 124 -1.51 -8.77 17.75
CA LEU A 124 -0.42 -8.67 16.80
C LEU A 124 0.90 -8.77 17.56
N GLY A 125 1.43 -9.98 17.68
CA GLY A 125 2.66 -10.26 18.40
C GLY A 125 3.91 -10.28 17.52
N PHE A 126 5.05 -10.52 18.17
CA PHE A 126 6.36 -10.59 17.51
C PHE A 126 6.43 -11.75 16.52
N TYR A 127 5.91 -12.92 16.89
CA TYR A 127 5.98 -14.12 16.05
C TYR A 127 5.09 -13.98 14.81
N GLU A 128 3.93 -13.37 14.97
CA GLU A 128 2.99 -13.03 13.90
C GLU A 128 3.67 -12.05 12.92
N GLY A 129 4.32 -11.01 13.44
CA GLY A 129 5.07 -10.04 12.63
C GLY A 129 6.21 -10.67 11.84
N VAL A 130 7.02 -11.53 12.49
CA VAL A 130 8.10 -12.27 11.82
C VAL A 130 7.55 -13.22 10.76
N LEU A 131 6.46 -13.93 11.05
CA LEU A 131 5.83 -14.85 10.10
C LEU A 131 5.36 -14.11 8.84
N LEU A 132 4.69 -12.97 8.99
CA LEU A 132 4.26 -12.15 7.86
C LEU A 132 5.45 -11.69 7.00
N PHE A 133 6.55 -11.27 7.62
CA PHE A 133 7.79 -10.91 6.91
C PHE A 133 8.46 -12.10 6.21
N VAL A 134 8.44 -13.29 6.81
CA VAL A 134 8.97 -14.50 6.16
C VAL A 134 8.13 -14.85 4.94
N VAL A 135 6.80 -14.78 5.04
CA VAL A 135 5.90 -14.99 3.90
C VAL A 135 6.12 -13.92 2.82
N PHE A 136 6.36 -12.66 3.21
CA PHE A 136 6.76 -11.59 2.28
C PHE A 136 8.04 -11.95 1.52
N ALA A 137 9.09 -12.38 2.22
CA ALA A 137 10.36 -12.77 1.59
C ALA A 137 10.17 -13.94 0.61
N ILE A 138 9.38 -14.95 0.99
CA ILE A 138 9.04 -16.08 0.12
C ILE A 138 8.28 -15.59 -1.12
N PHE A 139 7.32 -14.69 -0.96
CA PHE A 139 6.56 -14.10 -2.06
C PHE A 139 7.47 -13.39 -3.05
N ILE A 140 8.36 -12.50 -2.59
CA ILE A 140 9.33 -11.81 -3.46
C ILE A 140 10.22 -12.83 -4.19
N LEU A 141 10.76 -13.83 -3.49
CA LEU A 141 11.60 -14.85 -4.12
C LEU A 141 10.83 -15.68 -5.17
N ALA A 142 9.57 -16.00 -4.91
CA ALA A 142 8.71 -16.70 -5.87
C ALA A 142 8.46 -15.85 -7.12
N MET A 143 8.15 -14.57 -6.95
CA MET A 143 7.95 -13.61 -8.04
C MET A 143 9.20 -13.47 -8.91
N LEU A 144 10.37 -13.31 -8.27
CA LEU A 144 11.66 -13.25 -8.97
C LEU A 144 11.95 -14.53 -9.77
N LYS A 145 11.57 -15.70 -9.25
CA LYS A 145 11.78 -17.00 -9.91
C LYS A 145 10.86 -17.20 -11.11
N ILE A 146 9.57 -16.87 -10.96
CA ILE A 146 8.58 -16.96 -12.04
C ILE A 146 9.01 -16.07 -13.21
N SER A 147 9.38 -14.83 -12.91
CA SER A 147 9.83 -13.84 -13.89
C SER A 147 11.07 -14.26 -14.66
N ARG A 148 12.05 -14.91 -14.02
CA ARG A 148 13.23 -15.47 -14.71
C ARG A 148 12.89 -16.63 -15.65
N SER A 149 11.88 -17.44 -15.30
CA SER A 149 11.45 -18.59 -16.11
C SER A 149 10.60 -18.18 -17.31
N GLU A 150 9.87 -17.07 -17.22
CA GLU A 150 8.98 -16.56 -18.26
C GLU A 150 9.67 -15.57 -19.22
N SER A 151 11.00 -15.43 -19.17
CA SER A 151 11.81 -14.53 -20.02
C SER A 151 11.58 -14.66 -21.55
N ASN A 152 10.90 -15.71 -22.04
CA ASN A 152 10.53 -15.86 -23.45
C ASN A 152 9.16 -15.26 -23.82
N GLN A 153 8.32 -14.87 -22.85
CA GLN A 153 7.07 -14.13 -23.04
C GLN A 153 7.05 -12.95 -22.07
N LYS A 154 7.39 -11.74 -22.54
CA LYS A 154 7.33 -10.53 -21.68
C LYS A 154 5.87 -10.23 -21.34
N ASP A 155 5.43 -10.58 -20.13
CA ASP A 155 4.16 -10.11 -19.56
C ASP A 155 4.14 -8.57 -19.55
N ARG A 156 2.98 -7.97 -19.84
CA ARG A 156 2.83 -6.51 -19.99
C ARG A 156 3.22 -5.75 -18.73
N LEU A 157 2.79 -6.23 -17.56
CA LEU A 157 3.09 -5.58 -16.28
C LEU A 157 4.60 -5.50 -16.04
N LEU A 158 5.32 -6.57 -16.36
CA LEU A 158 6.77 -6.63 -16.19
C LEU A 158 7.49 -5.67 -17.15
N ALA A 159 7.00 -5.51 -18.38
CA ALA A 159 7.56 -4.56 -19.34
C ALA A 159 7.32 -3.11 -18.91
N GLU A 160 6.14 -2.79 -18.38
CA GLU A 160 5.78 -1.47 -17.84
C GLU A 160 6.68 -1.13 -16.62
N GLN A 161 6.84 -2.05 -15.66
CA GLN A 161 7.74 -1.86 -14.52
C GLN A 161 9.22 -1.74 -14.89
N GLU A 162 9.69 -2.48 -15.89
CA GLU A 162 11.06 -2.37 -16.41
C GLU A 162 11.32 -0.97 -16.98
N SER A 163 10.32 -0.34 -17.61
CA SER A 163 10.44 0.99 -18.21
C SER A 163 10.52 2.15 -17.20
N GLU A 164 10.03 1.94 -15.98
CA GLU A 164 10.09 2.92 -14.88
C GLU A 164 11.49 3.00 -14.23
N VAL A 165 12.41 2.07 -14.54
CA VAL A 165 13.77 2.06 -13.98
C VAL A 165 14.60 3.21 -14.56
N PRO A 166 15.12 4.14 -13.73
CA PRO A 166 15.89 5.28 -14.22
C PRO A 166 17.13 4.89 -15.04
N GLU A 167 17.41 5.63 -16.12
CA GLU A 167 18.56 5.40 -17.00
C GLU A 167 19.61 6.50 -16.87
N GLY A 168 20.90 6.15 -17.01
CA GLY A 168 21.99 7.12 -17.17
C GLY A 168 22.26 8.03 -15.96
N ILE A 169 21.76 7.68 -14.78
CA ILE A 169 21.92 8.48 -13.57
C ILE A 169 23.29 8.24 -12.94
N ASN A 170 24.03 9.33 -12.66
CA ASN A 170 25.32 9.25 -11.98
C ASN A 170 25.17 8.72 -10.54
N SER A 171 26.00 7.75 -10.14
CA SER A 171 25.97 7.13 -8.80
C SER A 171 26.06 8.14 -7.65
N LYS A 172 26.75 9.27 -7.83
CA LYS A 172 26.81 10.32 -6.78
C LYS A 172 25.46 11.00 -6.57
N ILE A 173 24.72 11.25 -7.65
CA ILE A 173 23.37 11.83 -7.62
C ILE A 173 22.38 10.82 -7.04
N ALA A 174 22.48 9.56 -7.47
CA ALA A 174 21.66 8.48 -6.95
C ALA A 174 21.86 8.30 -5.43
N LEU A 175 23.12 8.26 -4.98
CA LEU A 175 23.46 8.19 -3.54
C LEU A 175 22.97 9.41 -2.76
N PHE A 176 23.08 10.61 -3.32
CA PHE A 176 22.54 11.82 -2.71
C PHE A 176 21.03 11.68 -2.45
N TRP A 177 20.25 11.21 -3.44
CA TRP A 177 18.81 11.02 -3.28
C TRP A 177 18.46 9.93 -2.27
N VAL A 178 19.24 8.84 -2.21
CA VAL A 178 19.07 7.83 -1.16
C VAL A 178 19.27 8.44 0.22
N ILE A 179 20.34 9.21 0.44
CA ILE A 179 20.61 9.83 1.74
C ILE A 179 19.50 10.83 2.12
N VAL A 180 19.08 11.68 1.18
CA VAL A 180 17.99 12.64 1.39
C VAL A 180 16.69 11.91 1.75
N GLY A 181 16.35 10.85 1.01
CA GLY A 181 15.17 10.03 1.26
C GLY A 181 15.21 9.35 2.63
N LEU A 182 16.33 8.71 3.00
CA LEU A 182 16.50 8.03 4.28
C LEU A 182 16.37 8.96 5.49
N ILE A 183 16.70 10.25 5.36
CA ILE A 183 16.59 11.23 6.44
C ILE A 183 15.19 11.85 6.48
N LEU A 184 14.65 12.26 5.33
CA LEU A 184 13.39 13.00 5.28
C LEU A 184 12.16 12.10 5.43
N LEU A 185 12.24 10.84 5.00
CA LEU A 185 11.10 9.92 5.07
C LEU A 185 10.69 9.65 6.54
N PRO A 186 11.60 9.32 7.48
CA PRO A 186 11.22 9.17 8.89
C PRO A 186 10.72 10.46 9.53
N LEU A 187 11.38 11.59 9.26
CA LEU A 187 11.02 12.89 9.83
C LEU A 187 9.61 13.33 9.40
N SER A 188 9.29 13.13 8.12
CA SER A 188 7.98 13.48 7.58
C SER A 188 6.88 12.55 8.10
N ALA A 189 7.17 11.27 8.30
CA ALA A 189 6.23 10.34 8.95
C ALA A 189 5.91 10.73 10.40
N GLU A 190 6.91 11.14 11.17
CA GLU A 190 6.71 11.64 12.54
C GLU A 190 5.82 12.88 12.56
N ILE A 191 6.12 13.88 11.71
CA ILE A 191 5.29 15.07 11.55
C ILE A 191 3.84 14.69 11.19
N LEU A 192 3.65 13.77 10.24
CA LEU A 192 2.31 13.34 9.81
C LEU A 192 1.54 12.66 10.95
N VAL A 193 2.15 11.67 11.61
CA VAL A 193 1.49 10.87 12.67
C VAL A 193 1.12 11.74 13.87
N ASP A 194 2.03 12.60 14.32
CA ASP A 194 1.77 13.44 15.49
C ASP A 194 0.64 14.44 15.23
N ASN A 195 0.65 15.07 14.06
CA ASN A 195 -0.38 16.04 13.72
C ASN A 195 -1.73 15.38 13.40
N ALA A 196 -1.74 14.17 12.83
CA ALA A 196 -2.95 13.38 12.67
C ALA A 196 -3.59 13.08 14.03
N VAL A 197 -2.77 12.67 15.01
CA VAL A 197 -3.22 12.39 16.38
C VAL A 197 -3.73 13.64 17.09
N ILE A 198 -3.08 14.80 16.92
CA ILE A 198 -3.57 16.07 17.48
C ILE A 198 -4.96 16.42 16.94
N ILE A 199 -5.15 16.34 15.62
CA ILE A 199 -6.43 16.63 14.96
C ILE A 199 -7.49 15.65 15.48
N ALA A 200 -7.15 14.38 15.53
CA ALA A 200 -8.08 13.33 15.89
C ALA A 200 -8.56 13.36 17.33
N LYS A 201 -7.66 13.59 18.28
CA LYS A 201 -8.00 13.73 19.69
C LYS A 201 -8.93 14.92 19.93
N TYR A 202 -8.83 15.97 19.11
CA TYR A 202 -9.77 17.08 19.16
C TYR A 202 -11.20 16.69 18.74
N PHE A 203 -11.34 15.77 17.77
CA PHE A 203 -12.64 15.26 17.31
C PHE A 203 -13.11 14.01 18.09
N GLY A 204 -12.33 13.53 19.07
CA GLY A 204 -12.66 12.33 19.84
C GLY A 204 -12.54 11.03 19.04
N MET A 205 -11.70 11.00 17.99
CA MET A 205 -11.46 9.79 17.20
C MET A 205 -10.52 8.80 17.92
N SER A 206 -10.81 7.51 17.83
CA SER A 206 -9.94 6.42 18.29
C SER A 206 -8.69 6.31 17.42
N ASP A 207 -7.58 5.84 18.00
CA ASP A 207 -6.30 5.70 17.30
C ASP A 207 -6.40 4.83 16.03
N LEU A 208 -7.32 3.84 16.05
CA LEU A 208 -7.66 3.00 14.90
C LEU A 208 -8.34 3.81 13.78
N VAL A 209 -9.38 4.58 14.10
CA VAL A 209 -10.12 5.40 13.11
C VAL A 209 -9.21 6.43 12.45
N ILE A 210 -8.22 6.99 13.16
CA ILE A 210 -7.20 7.88 12.58
C ILE A 210 -6.43 7.16 11.48
N GLY A 211 -5.95 5.96 11.80
CA GLY A 211 -5.23 5.09 10.87
C GLY A 211 -6.06 4.80 9.63
N LEU A 212 -7.31 4.36 9.81
CA LEU A 212 -8.23 3.98 8.73
C LEU A 212 -8.67 5.13 7.82
N THR A 213 -8.55 6.37 8.28
CA THR A 213 -9.08 7.56 7.60
C THR A 213 -7.97 8.46 7.10
N ILE A 214 -7.55 9.44 7.91
CA ILE A 214 -6.65 10.52 7.51
C ILE A 214 -5.31 9.96 7.04
N ILE A 215 -4.77 8.99 7.78
CA ILE A 215 -3.45 8.44 7.52
C ILE A 215 -3.50 7.54 6.28
N ALA A 216 -4.33 6.51 6.28
CA ALA A 216 -4.47 5.59 5.16
C ALA A 216 -4.81 6.30 3.83
N ILE A 217 -5.76 7.24 3.84
CA ILE A 217 -6.08 8.02 2.64
C ILE A 217 -4.87 8.83 2.19
N GLY A 218 -4.19 9.48 3.14
CA GLY A 218 -3.03 10.31 2.87
C GLY A 218 -1.90 9.51 2.22
N THR A 219 -1.47 8.42 2.87
CA THR A 219 -0.35 7.62 2.39
C THR A 219 -0.64 6.95 1.06
N SER A 220 -1.91 6.68 0.72
CA SER A 220 -2.32 6.05 -0.54
C SER A 220 -2.68 7.04 -1.67
N LEU A 221 -2.53 8.36 -1.46
CA LEU A 221 -2.61 9.35 -2.55
C LEU A 221 -1.57 9.15 -3.68
N PRO A 222 -0.31 8.75 -3.41
CA PRO A 222 0.67 8.43 -4.45
C PRO A 222 0.19 7.31 -5.37
N GLU A 223 -0.38 6.24 -4.81
CA GLU A 223 -0.98 5.14 -5.55
C GLU A 223 -2.14 5.61 -6.41
N LEU A 224 -2.96 6.54 -5.91
CA LEU A 224 -4.04 7.14 -6.70
C LEU A 224 -3.45 7.90 -7.89
N ALA A 225 -2.44 8.74 -7.66
CA ALA A 225 -1.78 9.50 -8.71
C ALA A 225 -1.12 8.57 -9.75
N ALA A 226 -0.41 7.53 -9.31
CA ALA A 226 0.24 6.54 -10.17
C ALA A 226 -0.77 5.73 -10.99
N SER A 227 -1.86 5.27 -10.36
CA SER A 227 -2.90 4.49 -11.04
C SER A 227 -3.64 5.31 -12.09
N LEU A 228 -3.97 6.57 -11.76
CA LEU A 228 -4.56 7.50 -12.72
C LEU A 228 -3.60 7.80 -13.88
N ALA A 229 -2.32 8.05 -13.59
CA ALA A 229 -1.32 8.30 -14.62
C ALA A 229 -1.14 7.10 -15.56
N GLY A 230 -1.05 5.88 -15.03
CA GLY A 230 -0.93 4.66 -15.83
C GLY A 230 -2.13 4.45 -16.76
N VAL A 231 -3.35 4.62 -16.24
CA VAL A 231 -4.57 4.43 -17.04
C VAL A 231 -4.73 5.47 -18.15
N LEU A 232 -4.28 6.71 -17.90
CA LEU A 232 -4.22 7.77 -18.91
C LEU A 232 -3.17 7.48 -20.00
N LYS A 233 -2.08 6.76 -19.67
CA LYS A 233 -1.08 6.28 -20.63
C LYS A 233 -1.50 4.99 -21.36
N GLY A 234 -2.58 4.34 -20.92
CA GLY A 234 -3.02 3.05 -21.47
C GLY A 234 -2.39 1.82 -20.81
N GLU A 235 -1.69 2.02 -19.70
CA GLU A 235 -1.01 1.01 -18.88
C GLU A 235 -1.99 0.50 -17.80
N ASP A 236 -3.11 -0.08 -18.23
CA ASP A 236 -4.19 -0.53 -17.33
C ASP A 236 -3.70 -1.63 -16.36
N ASP A 237 -2.83 -2.54 -16.86
CA ASP A 237 -2.27 -3.63 -16.07
C ASP A 237 -1.37 -3.09 -14.95
N MET A 238 -0.49 -2.12 -15.22
CA MET A 238 0.30 -1.45 -14.16
C MET A 238 -0.55 -0.78 -13.10
N ALA A 239 -1.62 -0.07 -13.49
CA ALA A 239 -2.48 0.60 -12.51
C ALA A 239 -3.19 -0.40 -11.58
N VAL A 240 -3.71 -1.50 -12.13
CA VAL A 240 -4.34 -2.57 -11.33
C VAL A 240 -3.30 -3.33 -10.51
N GLY A 241 -2.12 -3.57 -11.08
CA GLY A 241 -1.01 -4.26 -10.43
C GLY A 241 -0.43 -3.52 -9.24
N ASN A 242 -0.29 -2.20 -9.34
CA ASN A 242 0.15 -1.38 -8.21
C ASN A 242 -0.80 -1.53 -7.02
N ILE A 243 -2.12 -1.62 -7.26
CA ILE A 243 -3.11 -1.75 -6.19
C ILE A 243 -3.08 -3.15 -5.56
N ILE A 244 -3.06 -4.20 -6.38
CA ILE A 244 -3.00 -5.58 -5.87
C ILE A 244 -1.68 -5.83 -5.14
N GLY A 245 -0.56 -5.39 -5.75
CA GLY A 245 0.76 -5.43 -5.17
C GLY A 245 0.81 -4.69 -3.84
N SER A 246 0.45 -3.39 -3.79
CA SER A 246 0.42 -2.63 -2.54
C SER A 246 -0.42 -3.30 -1.46
N ASN A 247 -1.55 -3.94 -1.79
CA ASN A 247 -2.34 -4.66 -0.79
C ASN A 247 -1.62 -5.89 -0.21
N VAL A 248 -0.96 -6.68 -1.05
CA VAL A 248 -0.15 -7.81 -0.59
C VAL A 248 1.01 -7.31 0.28
N PHE A 249 1.68 -6.23 -0.12
CA PHE A 249 2.82 -5.66 0.60
C PHE A 249 2.38 -5.07 1.95
N ASN A 250 1.23 -4.39 1.98
CA ASN A 250 0.64 -3.87 3.20
C ASN A 250 0.35 -4.98 4.22
N ILE A 251 -0.23 -6.10 3.77
CA ILE A 251 -0.56 -7.23 4.65
C ILE A 251 0.70 -7.96 5.12
N LEU A 252 1.68 -8.17 4.25
CA LEU A 252 2.83 -9.00 4.61
C LEU A 252 3.99 -8.18 5.21
N ALA A 253 4.41 -7.12 4.53
CA ALA A 253 5.54 -6.30 4.96
C ALA A 253 5.11 -5.23 5.96
N VAL A 254 4.12 -4.40 5.63
CA VAL A 254 3.76 -3.26 6.49
C VAL A 254 3.17 -3.72 7.81
N MET A 255 2.31 -4.74 7.82
CA MET A 255 1.75 -5.32 9.07
C MET A 255 2.77 -6.10 9.89
N GLY A 256 3.79 -6.67 9.25
CA GLY A 256 4.89 -7.32 9.96
C GLY A 256 5.66 -6.34 10.86
N ILE A 257 5.78 -5.08 10.44
CA ILE A 257 6.56 -4.05 11.16
C ILE A 257 6.02 -3.78 12.57
N PRO A 258 4.75 -3.38 12.77
CA PRO A 258 4.22 -3.14 14.11
C PRO A 258 4.27 -4.40 14.99
N GLY A 259 4.06 -5.59 14.43
CA GLY A 259 4.21 -6.84 15.20
C GLY A 259 5.63 -7.05 15.73
N ILE A 260 6.66 -6.70 14.95
CA ILE A 260 8.06 -6.80 15.39
C ILE A 260 8.45 -5.66 16.36
N LEU A 261 8.01 -4.44 16.08
CA LEU A 261 8.46 -3.24 16.81
C LEU A 261 7.68 -2.99 18.10
N ASN A 262 6.38 -3.29 18.12
CA ASN A 262 5.50 -3.05 19.26
C ASN A 262 4.39 -4.12 19.37
N PRO A 263 4.75 -5.36 19.75
CA PRO A 263 3.79 -6.43 20.01
C PRO A 263 2.67 -5.95 20.94
N SER A 264 1.41 -6.02 20.50
CA SER A 264 0.30 -5.40 21.22
C SER A 264 -1.03 -6.11 20.97
N ILE A 265 -1.95 -5.96 21.92
CA ILE A 265 -3.37 -6.24 21.69
C ILE A 265 -3.90 -5.10 20.81
N ILE A 266 -4.62 -5.45 19.76
CA ILE A 266 -5.21 -4.50 18.81
C ILE A 266 -6.70 -4.32 19.12
N SER A 267 -7.26 -3.21 18.69
CA SER A 267 -8.69 -2.92 18.83
C SER A 267 -9.56 -4.04 18.25
N GLU A 268 -10.61 -4.41 18.97
CA GLU A 268 -11.58 -5.42 18.53
C GLU A 268 -12.27 -5.03 17.22
N HIS A 269 -12.36 -3.73 16.91
CA HIS A 269 -12.93 -3.25 15.65
C HIS A 269 -12.05 -3.56 14.44
N ALA A 270 -10.72 -3.63 14.61
CA ALA A 270 -9.81 -3.94 13.52
C ALA A 270 -10.14 -5.32 12.91
N MET A 271 -10.34 -6.35 13.75
CA MET A 271 -10.67 -7.70 13.31
C MET A 271 -12.17 -7.98 13.23
N GLY A 272 -12.98 -7.32 14.07
CA GLY A 272 -14.43 -7.49 14.12
C GLY A 272 -15.20 -6.74 13.03
N ARG A 273 -14.60 -5.68 12.46
CA ARG A 273 -15.24 -4.82 11.44
C ARG A 273 -14.35 -4.63 10.21
N ASP A 274 -13.16 -4.06 10.40
CA ASP A 274 -12.38 -3.48 9.31
C ASP A 274 -11.73 -4.57 8.43
N PHE A 275 -11.24 -5.64 9.06
CA PHE A 275 -10.78 -6.83 8.36
C PHE A 275 -11.85 -7.43 7.44
N TRP A 276 -13.09 -7.52 7.90
CA TRP A 276 -14.19 -8.08 7.09
C TRP A 276 -14.56 -7.19 5.91
N VAL A 277 -14.49 -5.87 6.08
CA VAL A 277 -14.65 -4.91 4.97
C VAL A 277 -13.54 -5.10 3.95
N MET A 278 -12.28 -5.17 4.40
CA MET A 278 -11.13 -5.43 3.54
C MET A 278 -11.24 -6.77 2.79
N LEU A 279 -11.61 -7.84 3.48
CA LEU A 279 -11.80 -9.17 2.88
C LEU A 279 -12.96 -9.17 1.87
N GLY A 280 -14.09 -8.55 2.22
CA GLY A 280 -15.24 -8.42 1.33
C GLY A 280 -14.90 -7.66 0.04
N LEU A 281 -14.20 -6.54 0.16
CA LEU A 281 -13.69 -5.77 -0.98
C LEU A 281 -12.68 -6.56 -1.81
N SER A 282 -11.78 -7.30 -1.16
CA SER A 282 -10.80 -8.15 -1.84
C SER A 282 -11.49 -9.24 -2.66
N LEU A 283 -12.48 -9.92 -2.09
CA LEU A 283 -13.28 -10.93 -2.79
C LEU A 283 -14.08 -10.31 -3.93
N LEU A 284 -14.70 -9.15 -3.70
CA LEU A 284 -15.44 -8.42 -4.72
C LEU A 284 -14.54 -8.04 -5.90
N LEU A 285 -13.32 -7.55 -5.63
CA LEU A 285 -12.32 -7.26 -6.64
C LEU A 285 -11.97 -8.50 -7.46
N VAL A 286 -11.70 -9.64 -6.82
CA VAL A 286 -11.42 -10.89 -7.55
C VAL A 286 -12.58 -11.30 -8.44
N LEU A 287 -13.83 -11.18 -7.97
CA LEU A 287 -15.02 -11.50 -8.75
C LEU A 287 -15.17 -10.59 -9.98
N MET A 288 -14.94 -9.28 -9.83
CA MET A 288 -14.98 -8.31 -10.92
C MET A 288 -13.84 -8.55 -11.93
N ALA A 289 -12.61 -8.71 -11.41
CA ALA A 289 -11.40 -8.84 -12.20
C ALA A 289 -11.31 -10.17 -12.97
N LEU A 290 -11.74 -11.27 -12.37
CA LEU A 290 -11.74 -12.60 -13.01
C LEU A 290 -13.09 -12.96 -13.66
N GLY A 291 -14.03 -12.01 -13.68
CA GLY A 291 -15.33 -12.16 -14.32
C GLY A 291 -15.25 -12.34 -15.84
N LYS A 292 -16.42 -12.51 -16.48
CA LYS A 292 -16.52 -12.78 -17.93
C LYS A 292 -15.87 -11.70 -18.80
N SER A 293 -15.92 -10.45 -18.36
CA SER A 293 -15.39 -9.28 -19.07
C SER A 293 -13.90 -9.04 -18.83
N ARG A 294 -13.28 -9.72 -17.85
CA ARG A 294 -11.87 -9.51 -17.41
C ARG A 294 -11.48 -8.05 -17.32
N SER A 295 -12.41 -7.23 -16.82
CA SER A 295 -12.26 -5.80 -16.76
C SER A 295 -13.16 -5.24 -15.68
N ILE A 296 -12.66 -4.21 -15.00
CA ILE A 296 -13.42 -3.43 -14.03
C ILE A 296 -14.08 -2.28 -14.78
N ASN A 297 -15.39 -2.37 -14.94
CA ASN A 297 -16.17 -1.38 -15.67
C ASN A 297 -16.58 -0.19 -14.78
N ARG A 298 -17.19 0.84 -15.37
CA ARG A 298 -17.61 2.05 -14.65
C ARG A 298 -18.65 1.80 -13.56
N ILE A 299 -19.55 0.82 -13.75
CA ILE A 299 -20.56 0.48 -12.74
C ILE A 299 -19.90 -0.19 -11.55
N GLU A 300 -18.97 -1.12 -11.80
CA GLU A 300 -18.16 -1.76 -10.75
C GLU A 300 -17.31 -0.72 -10.01
N GLY A 301 -16.69 0.22 -10.74
CA GLY A 301 -15.99 1.36 -10.16
C GLY A 301 -16.89 2.24 -9.28
N PHE A 302 -18.11 2.52 -9.73
CA PHE A 302 -19.11 3.24 -8.92
C PHE A 302 -19.46 2.47 -7.64
N ILE A 303 -19.68 1.16 -7.72
CA ILE A 303 -19.99 0.31 -6.57
C ILE A 303 -18.85 0.36 -5.54
N LEU A 304 -17.60 0.17 -5.99
CA LEU A 304 -16.41 0.24 -5.14
C LEU A 304 -16.32 1.60 -4.44
N PHE A 305 -16.44 2.69 -5.20
CA PHE A 305 -16.36 4.04 -4.65
C PHE A 305 -17.51 4.33 -3.67
N ALA A 306 -18.73 3.89 -3.98
CA ALA A 306 -19.88 4.04 -3.08
C ALA A 306 -19.66 3.27 -1.76
N ILE A 307 -19.12 2.05 -1.81
CA ILE A 307 -18.75 1.29 -0.60
C ILE A 307 -17.75 2.07 0.24
N PHE A 308 -16.73 2.67 -0.39
CA PHE A 308 -15.75 3.49 0.32
C PHE A 308 -16.41 4.66 1.07
N ILE A 309 -17.28 5.43 0.39
CA ILE A 309 -17.97 6.57 1.01
C ILE A 309 -18.88 6.13 2.16
N ILE A 310 -19.60 5.02 2.00
CA ILE A 310 -20.46 4.45 3.05
C ILE A 310 -19.61 4.03 4.25
N TYR A 311 -18.50 3.33 4.02
CA TYR A 311 -17.58 2.87 5.06
C TYR A 311 -16.96 4.04 5.83
N GLN A 312 -16.42 5.05 5.13
CA GLN A 312 -15.86 6.24 5.79
C GLN A 312 -16.92 7.01 6.58
N THR A 313 -18.13 7.15 6.03
CA THR A 313 -19.24 7.80 6.75
C THR A 313 -19.57 7.03 8.02
N TYR A 314 -19.61 5.70 7.96
CA TYR A 314 -19.83 4.85 9.13
C TYR A 314 -18.73 5.06 10.20
N LEU A 315 -17.46 5.12 9.81
CA LEU A 315 -16.36 5.39 10.74
C LEU A 315 -16.49 6.78 11.39
N PHE A 316 -16.80 7.81 10.60
CA PHE A 316 -16.99 9.18 11.13
C PHE A 316 -18.24 9.33 12.00
N MET A 317 -19.25 8.48 11.84
CA MET A 317 -20.40 8.43 12.76
C MET A 317 -20.09 7.65 14.04
N ASN A 318 -19.07 6.77 14.02
CA ASN A 318 -18.66 5.93 15.13
C ASN A 318 -17.19 6.20 15.50
N MET A 319 -16.81 7.47 15.61
CA MET A 319 -15.41 7.91 15.78
C MET A 319 -14.68 7.26 16.96
N GLY A 320 -15.40 6.86 18.02
CA GLY A 320 -14.82 6.20 19.19
C GLY A 320 -14.59 4.68 19.04
N ALA A 321 -15.02 4.08 17.93
CA ALA A 321 -14.93 2.65 17.61
C ALA A 321 -13.76 2.37 16.65
#